data_AF-K1SJW3-F1
#
_entry.id   AF-K1SJW3-F1
#
_cell.length_a   1.000
_cell.length_b   1.000
_cell.length_c   1.000
_cell.angle_alpha   90.00
_cell.angle_beta   90.00
_cell.angle_gamma   90.00
#
_symmetry.space_group_name_H-M   'P 1'
#
loop_
_entity.id
_entity.type
_entity.pdbx_description
1 polymer ?
#
loop_
_entity_poly.entity_id
_entity_poly.type
_entity_poly.pdbx_seq_one_letter_code
_entity_poly.pdbx_strand_id
1 'polypeptide(L)'
;MAEKGDCFVLCFEGEEKYFKNYVTYGRADDPSSQANRLFDALRELDEKGAKTVYARDPGTSGVDLAVYNRLIRAAAFKTADAK
;
A
#
# COMPACT_ATOMS: atom_id res chain seq x y z
N MET A 1 1.26 16.44 -14.00
CA MET A 1 1.88 15.18 -14.44
C MET A 1 2.93 14.84 -13.40
N ALA A 2 2.75 13.76 -12.61
CA ALA A 2 3.70 13.40 -11.56
C ALA A 2 5.05 13.05 -12.20
N GLU A 3 6.11 13.75 -11.80
CA GLU A 3 7.45 13.56 -12.33
C GLU A 3 7.97 12.16 -11.97
N LYS A 4 8.57 11.55 -12.98
CA LYS A 4 8.91 10.13 -13.08
C LYS A 4 10.13 9.82 -12.19
N GLY A 5 9.95 9.84 -10.86
CA GLY A 5 11.02 9.57 -9.89
C GLY A 5 10.55 9.26 -8.47
N ASP A 6 9.38 9.74 -8.05
CA ASP A 6 8.99 9.74 -6.63
C ASP A 6 7.81 8.81 -6.27
N CYS A 7 7.55 7.79 -7.11
CA CYS A 7 6.43 6.87 -6.91
C CYS A 7 6.88 5.52 -6.33
N PHE A 8 6.19 5.07 -5.29
CA PHE A 8 6.34 3.77 -4.66
C PHE A 8 5.05 2.95 -4.77
N VAL A 9 5.19 1.63 -4.69
CA VAL A 9 4.07 0.69 -4.68
C VAL A 9 4.01 -0.04 -3.34
N LEU A 10 2.85 -0.03 -2.71
CA LEU A 10 2.54 -0.84 -1.53
C LEU A 10 1.81 -2.10 -2.00
N CYS A 11 2.51 -3.24 -2.10
CA CYS A 11 2.00 -4.48 -2.70
C CYS A 11 2.05 -5.67 -1.72
N PHE A 12 1.52 -6.80 -2.15
CA PHE A 12 1.65 -8.04 -1.39
C PHE A 12 3.01 -8.70 -1.59
N GLU A 13 3.37 -9.55 -0.65
CA GLU A 13 4.52 -10.44 -0.77
C GLU A 13 4.38 -11.35 -2.00
N GLY A 14 5.43 -11.43 -2.81
CA GLY A 14 5.48 -12.14 -4.09
C GLY A 14 5.17 -11.26 -5.31
N GLU A 15 4.60 -10.07 -5.12
CA GLU A 15 4.33 -9.10 -6.20
C GLU A 15 5.49 -8.13 -6.42
N GLU A 16 6.44 -8.02 -5.50
CA GLU A 16 7.54 -7.06 -5.56
C GLU A 16 8.39 -7.18 -6.83
N LYS A 17 8.48 -8.38 -7.41
CA LYS A 17 9.21 -8.65 -8.66
C LYS A 17 8.71 -7.84 -9.86
N TYR A 18 7.50 -7.29 -9.78
CA TYR A 18 6.92 -6.47 -10.84
C TYR A 18 7.25 -4.97 -10.71
N PHE A 19 7.87 -4.55 -9.60
CA PHE A 19 8.06 -3.14 -9.28
C PHE A 19 9.51 -2.82 -8.93
N LYS A 20 9.98 -1.63 -9.31
CA LYS A 20 11.33 -1.15 -8.93
C LYS A 20 11.36 -0.52 -7.53
N ASN A 21 10.33 0.24 -7.19
CA ASN A 21 10.19 0.94 -5.92
C ASN A 21 8.96 0.38 -5.20
N TYR A 22 9.18 -0.47 -4.21
CA TYR A 22 8.09 -1.14 -3.51
C TYR A 22 8.33 -1.24 -2.00
N VAL A 23 7.22 -1.46 -1.30
CA VAL A 23 7.18 -1.96 0.08
C VAL A 23 6.08 -3.00 0.13
N THR A 24 6.36 -4.15 0.75
CA THR A 24 5.38 -5.21 0.95
C THR A 24 4.73 -5.08 2.31
N TYR A 25 3.41 -5.26 2.40
CA TYR A 25 2.70 -5.16 3.68
C TYR A 25 2.08 -6.47 4.15
N GLY A 26 2.49 -7.62 3.62
CA GLY A 26 1.99 -8.94 4.03
C GLY A 26 1.54 -9.77 2.82
N ARG A 27 1.02 -10.96 3.10
CA ARG A 27 0.59 -11.89 2.04
C ARG A 27 -0.85 -11.61 1.62
N ALA A 28 -1.14 -11.82 0.34
CA ALA A 28 -2.48 -11.64 -0.21
C ALA A 28 -3.53 -12.54 0.48
N ASP A 29 -3.13 -13.74 0.91
CA ASP A 29 -3.99 -14.75 1.55
C ASP A 29 -4.03 -14.66 3.09
N ASP A 30 -3.32 -13.73 3.72
CA ASP A 30 -3.28 -13.57 5.17
C ASP A 30 -3.58 -12.11 5.61
N PRO A 31 -4.86 -11.76 5.78
CA PRO A 31 -5.28 -10.43 6.22
C PRO A 31 -4.70 -9.99 7.58
N SER A 32 -4.35 -10.95 8.44
CA SER A 32 -3.72 -10.64 9.74
C SER A 32 -2.29 -10.16 9.55
N SER A 33 -1.53 -10.78 8.65
CA SER A 33 -0.20 -10.28 8.26
C SER A 33 -0.29 -8.87 7.67
N GLN A 34 -1.32 -8.63 6.83
CA GLN A 34 -1.58 -7.34 6.20
C GLN A 34 -1.79 -6.23 7.24
N ALA A 35 -2.69 -6.47 8.19
CA ALA A 35 -3.02 -5.50 9.23
C ALA A 35 -1.82 -5.18 10.14
N ASN A 36 -1.04 -6.20 10.51
CA ASN A 36 0.11 -6.03 11.39
C ASN A 36 1.24 -5.23 10.72
N ARG A 37 1.52 -5.52 9.44
CA ARG A 37 2.67 -4.93 8.74
C ARG A 37 2.33 -3.61 8.03
N LEU A 38 1.06 -3.26 7.89
CA LEU A 38 0.63 -2.03 7.22
C LEU A 38 1.29 -0.76 7.80
N PHE A 39 1.30 -0.59 9.13
CA PHE A 39 1.85 0.62 9.73
C PHE A 39 3.36 0.74 9.56
N ASP A 40 4.07 -0.37 9.70
CA ASP A 40 5.52 -0.42 9.48
C ASP A 40 5.84 -0.13 8.00
N ALA A 41 5.06 -0.69 7.08
CA ALA A 41 5.20 -0.44 5.66
C ALA A 41 4.96 1.03 5.28
N LEU A 42 3.97 1.69 5.88
CA LEU A 42 3.73 3.12 5.68
C LEU A 42 4.89 3.97 6.20
N ARG A 43 5.42 3.63 7.38
CA ARG A 43 6.59 4.32 7.94
C ARG A 43 7.84 4.13 7.09
N GLU A 44 8.05 2.93 6.54
CA GLU A 44 9.14 2.65 5.61
C GLU A 44 9.01 3.51 4.33
N LEU A 45 7.80 3.73 3.83
CA LEU A 45 7.54 4.62 2.69
C LEU A 45 7.87 6.08 3.02
N ASP A 46 7.52 6.54 4.21
CA ASP A 46 7.87 7.88 4.69
C ASP A 46 9.40 8.05 4.80
N GLU A 47 10.10 7.07 5.36
CA GLU A 47 11.57 7.07 5.49
C GLU A 47 12.28 7.02 4.14
N LYS A 48 11.69 6.34 3.15
CA LYS A 48 12.16 6.33 1.76
C LYS A 48 11.84 7.62 1.00
N GLY A 49 11.15 8.57 1.61
CA GLY A 49 10.78 9.85 0.99
C GLY A 49 9.74 9.71 -0.12
N ALA A 50 8.87 8.69 -0.03
CA ALA A 50 7.84 8.46 -1.04
C ALA A 50 6.85 9.62 -1.11
N LYS A 51 6.82 10.34 -2.23
CA LYS A 51 5.85 11.44 -2.43
C LYS A 51 4.51 10.95 -2.95
N THR A 52 4.50 9.80 -3.62
CA THR A 52 3.29 9.17 -4.14
C THR A 52 3.38 7.67 -3.95
N VAL A 53 2.35 7.08 -3.33
CA VAL A 53 2.28 5.65 -3.07
C VAL A 53 1.02 5.10 -3.70
N TYR A 54 1.17 4.06 -4.52
CA TYR A 54 0.05 3.28 -5.05
C TYR A 54 -0.10 2.01 -4.21
N ALA A 55 -1.22 1.87 -3.49
CA ALA A 55 -1.50 0.68 -2.73
C ALA A 55 -2.32 -0.32 -3.54
N ARG A 56 -1.94 -1.60 -3.45
CA ARG A 56 -2.74 -2.71 -3.94
C ARG A 56 -4.02 -2.78 -3.10
N ASP A 57 -5.18 -2.75 -3.77
CA ASP A 57 -6.48 -2.91 -3.11
C ASP A 57 -6.52 -4.27 -2.41
N PRO A 58 -6.66 -4.31 -1.06
CA PRO A 58 -6.73 -5.56 -0.33
C PRO A 58 -8.03 -6.33 -0.54
N GLY A 59 -9.02 -5.73 -1.21
CA GLY A 59 -10.35 -6.29 -1.39
C GLY A 59 -11.35 -5.69 -0.39
N THR A 60 -12.65 -5.94 -0.62
CA THR A 60 -13.75 -5.28 0.10
C THR A 60 -14.46 -6.18 1.12
N SER A 61 -13.85 -7.29 1.56
CA SER A 61 -14.53 -8.29 2.41
C SER A 61 -13.85 -8.51 3.77
N GLY A 62 -14.60 -8.43 4.87
CA GLY A 62 -14.08 -8.81 6.20
C GLY A 62 -12.99 -7.88 6.77
N VAL A 63 -11.87 -8.46 7.22
CA VAL A 63 -10.73 -7.71 7.82
C VAL A 63 -10.14 -6.68 6.85
N ASP A 64 -10.29 -6.93 5.55
CA ASP A 64 -9.80 -6.06 4.47
C ASP A 64 -10.41 -4.66 4.54
N LEU A 65 -11.65 -4.52 5.03
CA LEU A 65 -12.30 -3.22 5.27
C LEU A 65 -11.62 -2.41 6.38
N ALA A 66 -11.08 -3.08 7.40
CA ALA A 66 -10.39 -2.44 8.50
C ALA A 66 -8.98 -1.96 8.08
N VAL A 67 -8.32 -2.70 7.19
CA VAL A 67 -7.05 -2.33 6.55
C VAL A 67 -7.30 -1.17 5.57
N TYR A 68 -8.34 -1.25 4.76
CA TYR A 68 -8.78 -0.20 3.83
C TYR A 68 -9.11 1.13 4.53
N ASN A 69 -9.86 1.09 5.64
CA ASN A 69 -10.21 2.29 6.41
C ASN A 69 -8.96 2.95 7.05
N ARG A 70 -7.90 2.18 7.32
CA ARG A 70 -6.60 2.72 7.78
C ARG A 70 -5.79 3.31 6.62
N LEU A 71 -5.76 2.65 5.47
CA LEU A 71 -5.12 3.14 4.24
C LEU A 71 -5.74 4.48 3.80
N ILE A 72 -7.06 4.59 3.76
CA ILE A 72 -7.76 5.84 3.43
C ILE A 72 -7.38 6.96 4.40
N ARG A 73 -7.31 6.68 5.70
CA ARG A 73 -6.91 7.68 6.71
C ARG A 73 -5.47 8.13 6.52
N ALA A 74 -4.54 7.20 6.24
CA ALA A 74 -3.14 7.51 5.96
C ALA A 74 -2.96 8.31 4.65
N ALA A 75 -3.77 8.01 3.63
CA ALA A 75 -3.76 8.71 2.35
C ALA A 75 -4.49 10.07 2.38
N ALA A 76 -4.91 10.55 3.56
CA ALA A 76 -5.76 11.74 3.71
C ALA A 76 -6.97 11.71 2.75
N PHE A 77 -7.58 10.52 2.59
CA PHE A 77 -8.74 10.25 1.75
C PHE A 77 -8.51 10.43 0.23
N LYS A 78 -7.27 10.39 -0.24
CA LYS A 78 -6.97 10.38 -1.69
C LYS A 78 -7.01 8.97 -2.26
N THR A 79 -8.07 8.65 -3.00
CA THR A 79 -8.20 7.42 -3.80
C THR A 79 -8.17 7.76 -5.29
N ALA A 80 -7.60 6.89 -6.11
CA ALA A 80 -7.58 7.03 -7.57
C ALA A 80 -8.18 5.78 -8.21
N ASP A 81 -9.35 5.93 -8.84
CA ASP A 81 -10.00 4.86 -9.59
C ASP A 81 -9.35 4.75 -10.98
N ALA A 82 -8.86 3.56 -11.32
CA ALA A 82 -8.46 3.24 -12.69
C ALA A 82 -9.74 2.99 -13.50
N LYS A 83 -10.02 3.90 -14.44
CA LYS A 83 -11.15 3.78 -15.38
C LYS A 83 -10.77 2.98 -16.62
#